data_AF-A0AAD4HGA9-F1
#
_entry.id   AF-A0AAD4HGA9-F1
#
_cell.length_a   1.000
_cell.length_b   1.000
_cell.length_c   1.000
_cell.angle_alpha   90.00
_cell.angle_beta   90.00
_cell.angle_gamma   90.00
#
_symmetry.space_group_name_H-M   'P 1'
#
loop_
_entity.id
_entity.type
_entity.pdbx_description
1 polymer ?
#
loop_
_entity_poly.entity_id
_entity_poly.type
_entity_poly.pdbx_seq_one_letter_code
_entity_poly.pdbx_strand_id
1 'polypeptide(L)'
;MQRILDRLSKDSAQPQRKDDWLRAAAIEDISEQRAAWMADILVSAVSPQYPDKLDVEAAQHALDVAIGWFADPIYLGHYQKYMKQMLREHLPEFTPEELKVVKESSDFYGVNTYTTKLCSTFMLFA
;
A
#
# COMPACT_ATOMS: atom_id res chain seq x y z
N MET A 1 3.34 -36.67 -2.09
CA MET A 1 2.98 -35.25 -1.88
C MET A 1 3.94 -34.53 -0.94
N GLN A 2 4.28 -35.09 0.23
CA GLN A 2 5.27 -34.52 1.17
C GLN A 2 6.64 -34.15 0.55
N ARG A 3 7.13 -34.92 -0.43
CA ARG A 3 8.46 -34.71 -1.04
C ARG A 3 8.59 -33.43 -1.88
N ILE A 4 7.46 -32.91 -2.39
CA ILE A 4 7.42 -31.67 -3.20
C ILE A 4 7.35 -30.47 -2.26
N LEU A 5 6.52 -30.55 -1.21
CA LEU A 5 6.44 -29.52 -0.18
C LEU A 5 7.77 -29.34 0.56
N ASP A 6 8.51 -30.43 0.80
CA ASP A 6 9.84 -30.39 1.43
C ASP A 6 10.96 -29.86 0.52
N ARG A 7 10.73 -29.82 -0.80
CA ARG A 7 11.64 -29.16 -1.75
C ARG A 7 11.30 -27.68 -1.88
N LEU A 8 10.02 -27.35 -1.95
CA LEU A 8 9.56 -25.96 -1.98
C LEU A 8 9.93 -25.20 -0.71
N SER A 9 9.93 -25.85 0.46
CA SER A 9 10.37 -25.23 1.72
C SER A 9 11.88 -24.97 1.78
N LYS A 10 12.67 -25.72 1.02
CA LYS A 10 14.14 -25.53 0.94
C LYS A 10 14.54 -24.49 -0.11
N ASP A 11 13.75 -24.36 -1.18
CA ASP A 11 13.96 -23.32 -2.20
C ASP A 11 13.44 -21.93 -1.75
N SER A 12 12.54 -21.86 -0.78
CA SER A 12 12.00 -20.57 -0.29
C SER A 12 12.98 -19.80 0.63
N ALA A 13 13.97 -20.48 1.20
CA ALA A 13 15.03 -19.86 1.99
C ALA A 13 16.32 -19.79 1.16
N GLN A 14 16.42 -18.79 0.27
CA GLN A 14 17.67 -18.44 -0.40
C GLN A 14 18.36 -17.28 0.33
N PRO A 15 19.22 -17.54 1.33
CA PRO A 15 19.93 -16.48 2.06
C PRO A 15 20.85 -15.66 1.14
N GLN A 16 21.55 -16.30 0.20
CA GLN A 16 22.42 -15.60 -0.77
C GLN A 16 21.67 -14.53 -1.58
N ARG A 17 20.40 -14.79 -1.92
CA ARG A 17 19.60 -13.90 -2.77
C ARG A 17 19.14 -12.66 -1.99
N LYS A 18 18.92 -12.80 -0.68
CA LYS A 18 18.52 -11.70 0.21
C LYS A 18 19.60 -10.61 0.24
N ASP A 19 20.86 -10.98 0.40
CA ASP A 19 21.98 -10.04 0.47
C ASP A 19 22.21 -9.30 -0.86
N ASP A 20 22.07 -10.01 -1.98
CA ASP A 20 22.17 -9.41 -3.31
C ASP A 20 20.99 -8.49 -3.62
N TRP A 21 19.77 -8.83 -3.18
CA TRP A 21 18.59 -7.95 -3.27
C TRP A 21 18.72 -6.71 -2.39
N LEU A 22 19.20 -6.85 -1.14
CA LEU A 22 19.41 -5.73 -0.22
C LEU A 22 20.42 -4.73 -0.80
N ARG A 23 21.52 -5.23 -1.39
CA ARG A 23 22.52 -4.40 -2.09
C ARG A 23 21.96 -3.74 -3.36
N ALA A 24 21.24 -4.49 -4.19
CA ALA A 24 20.64 -3.97 -5.43
C ALA A 24 19.56 -2.91 -5.16
N ALA A 25 18.82 -3.05 -4.06
CA ALA A 25 17.83 -2.09 -3.61
C ALA A 25 18.45 -0.87 -2.88
N ALA A 26 19.78 -0.78 -2.76
CA ALA A 26 20.49 0.26 -2.00
C ALA A 26 19.98 0.40 -0.55
N ILE A 27 19.55 -0.72 0.04
CA ILE A 27 19.03 -0.79 1.40
C ILE A 27 20.23 -1.11 2.31
N GLU A 28 20.96 -0.08 2.75
CA GLU A 28 22.21 -0.31 3.47
C GLU A 28 22.07 -0.62 4.97
N ASP A 29 20.90 -0.48 5.60
CA ASP A 29 20.82 -0.73 7.05
C ASP A 29 19.40 -0.93 7.61
N ILE A 30 18.59 -1.80 6.98
CA ILE A 30 17.36 -2.24 7.64
C ILE A 30 17.70 -3.40 8.58
N SER A 31 17.59 -3.16 9.89
CA SER A 31 17.73 -4.25 10.89
C SER A 31 16.79 -5.40 10.52
N GLU A 32 17.20 -6.66 10.72
CA GLU A 32 16.37 -7.81 10.32
C GLU A 32 14.96 -7.80 10.93
N GLN A 33 14.76 -7.09 12.04
CA GLN A 33 13.44 -6.85 12.63
C GLN A 33 12.58 -5.82 11.89
N ARG A 34 13.19 -4.86 11.18
CA ARG A 34 12.50 -3.77 10.45
C ARG A 34 12.19 -4.12 9.00
N ALA A 35 12.90 -5.07 8.40
CA ALA A 35 12.69 -5.47 7.00
C ALA A 35 11.37 -6.21 6.77
N ALA A 36 10.78 -6.77 7.82
CA ALA A 36 9.54 -7.53 7.71
C ALA A 36 8.28 -6.66 7.48
N TRP A 37 8.38 -5.33 7.60
CA TRP A 37 7.24 -4.40 7.52
C TRP A 37 7.49 -3.30 6.47
N MET A 38 7.90 -3.70 5.28
CA MET A 38 7.88 -2.82 4.12
C MET A 38 6.44 -2.77 3.60
N ALA A 39 5.77 -1.63 3.79
CA ALA A 39 4.45 -1.40 3.23
C ALA A 39 4.61 -1.01 1.76
N ASP A 40 4.81 -2.00 0.90
CA ASP A 40 4.80 -1.78 -0.54
C ASP A 40 3.36 -1.63 -1.02
N ILE A 41 2.94 -0.40 -1.32
CA ILE A 41 1.63 -0.16 -1.92
C ILE A 41 1.80 -0.19 -3.43
N LEU A 42 1.10 -1.12 -4.08
CA LEU A 42 0.93 -1.13 -5.52
C LEU A 42 0.04 0.05 -5.91
N VAL A 43 0.64 1.04 -6.57
CA VAL A 43 -0.08 2.22 -7.02
C VAL A 43 -0.07 2.25 -8.53
N SER A 44 -1.26 2.34 -9.11
CA SER A 44 -1.39 2.85 -10.46
C SER A 44 -1.57 4.35 -10.35
N ALA A 45 -0.74 5.14 -11.03
CA ALA A 45 -0.96 6.57 -11.11
C ALA A 45 -2.35 6.82 -11.71
N VAL A 46 -3.14 7.72 -11.13
CA VAL A 46 -4.48 8.03 -11.63
C VAL A 46 -4.44 9.43 -12.21
N SER A 47 -4.79 9.56 -13.48
CA SER A 47 -4.92 10.86 -14.15
C SER A 47 -6.36 11.07 -14.59
N PRO A 48 -6.86 12.30 -14.56
CA PRO A 48 -8.20 12.59 -15.06
C PRO A 48 -8.26 12.32 -16.57
N GLN A 49 -9.37 11.77 -17.05
CA GLN A 49 -9.59 11.52 -18.48
C GLN A 49 -9.78 12.84 -19.24
N TYR A 50 -10.49 13.79 -18.62
CA TYR A 50 -10.71 15.13 -19.15
C TYR A 50 -10.27 16.21 -18.13
N PRO A 51 -9.90 17.42 -18.57
CA PRO A 51 -9.42 18.48 -17.67
C PRO A 51 -10.55 19.21 -16.93
N ASP A 52 -11.76 18.63 -16.86
CA ASP A 52 -12.85 19.20 -16.09
C ASP A 52 -12.67 18.95 -14.59
N LYS A 53 -13.35 19.76 -13.79
CA LYS A 53 -13.20 19.72 -12.34
C LYS A 53 -13.65 18.40 -11.73
N LEU A 54 -14.64 17.73 -12.32
CA LEU A 54 -15.22 16.51 -11.77
C LEU A 54 -14.26 15.34 -11.98
N ASP A 55 -13.65 15.22 -13.16
CA ASP A 55 -12.66 14.17 -13.43
C ASP A 55 -11.38 14.35 -12.62
N VAL A 56 -10.95 15.60 -12.40
CA VAL A 56 -9.81 15.90 -11.51
C VAL A 56 -10.11 15.47 -10.08
N GLU A 57 -11.30 15.79 -9.58
CA GLU A 57 -11.73 15.40 -8.24
C GLU A 57 -11.88 13.87 -8.12
N ALA A 58 -12.46 13.22 -9.13
CA ALA A 58 -12.58 11.76 -9.19
C ALA A 58 -11.21 11.06 -9.18
N ALA A 59 -10.23 11.59 -9.93
CA ALA A 59 -8.87 11.06 -9.93
C ALA A 59 -8.22 11.19 -8.54
N GLN A 60 -8.44 12.30 -7.83
CA GLN A 60 -7.96 12.48 -6.46
C GLN A 60 -8.62 11.49 -5.50
N HIS A 61 -9.94 11.35 -5.56
CA HIS A 61 -10.70 10.40 -4.74
C HIS A 61 -10.28 8.96 -4.98
N ALA A 62 -9.96 8.60 -6.22
CA ALA A 62 -9.42 7.29 -6.56
C ALA A 62 -8.04 7.05 -5.92
N LEU A 63 -7.17 8.06 -5.86
CA LEU A 63 -5.89 7.99 -5.16
C LEU A 63 -6.07 7.89 -3.64
N ASP A 64 -7.01 8.65 -3.08
CA ASP A 64 -7.32 8.62 -1.64
C ASP A 64 -7.78 7.22 -1.19
N VAL A 65 -8.49 6.49 -2.05
CA VAL A 65 -8.90 5.10 -1.78
C VAL A 65 -7.78 4.10 -2.09
N ALA A 66 -7.01 4.28 -3.16
CA ALA A 66 -5.97 3.33 -3.55
C ALA A 66 -4.74 3.38 -2.63
N ILE A 67 -4.32 4.59 -2.23
CA ILE A 67 -3.13 4.85 -1.41
C ILE A 67 -3.53 5.12 0.04
N GLY A 68 -4.43 6.08 0.22
CA GLY A 68 -4.78 6.62 1.52
C GLY A 68 -5.43 5.60 2.44
N TRP A 69 -5.97 4.50 1.91
CA TRP A 69 -6.47 3.39 2.71
C TRP A 69 -5.40 2.86 3.66
N PHE A 70 -4.19 2.60 3.18
CA PHE A 70 -3.13 2.01 3.99
C PHE A 70 -2.13 3.05 4.48
N ALA A 71 -1.81 4.05 3.66
CA ALA A 71 -0.81 5.05 4.00
C ALA A 71 -1.27 5.92 5.18
N ASP A 72 -2.52 6.40 5.18
CA ASP A 72 -2.94 7.39 6.17
C ASP A 72 -3.11 6.82 7.59
N PRO A 73 -3.59 5.58 7.80
CA PRO A 73 -3.51 4.96 9.12
C PRO A 73 -2.08 4.78 9.63
N ILE A 74 -1.13 4.45 8.74
CA ILE A 74 0.27 4.22 9.12
C ILE A 74 0.96 5.53 9.47
N TYR A 75 0.82 6.58 8.65
CA TYR A 75 1.55 7.83 8.84
C TYR A 75 0.77 8.91 9.62
N LEU A 76 -0.55 9.00 9.40
CA LEU A 76 -1.41 10.02 10.00
C LEU A 76 -2.29 9.49 11.13
N GLY A 77 -2.38 8.17 11.32
CA GLY A 77 -3.18 7.55 12.37
C GLY A 77 -4.69 7.65 12.14
N HIS A 78 -5.16 7.88 10.92
CA HIS A 78 -6.59 7.88 10.60
C HIS A 78 -6.85 7.67 9.11
N TYR A 79 -8.03 7.15 8.77
CA TYR A 79 -8.50 7.07 7.39
C TYR A 79 -8.89 8.43 6.81
N GLN A 80 -8.74 8.59 5.48
CA GLN A 80 -9.16 9.79 4.74
C GLN A 80 -10.64 10.13 4.94
N LYS A 81 -10.94 11.43 4.88
CA LYS A 81 -12.30 11.96 5.00
C LYS A 81 -13.22 11.41 3.91
N TYR A 82 -12.72 11.37 2.67
CA TYR A 82 -13.49 10.85 1.54
C TYR A 82 -13.86 9.37 1.74
N MET A 83 -12.91 8.56 2.19
CA MET A 83 -13.13 7.13 2.44
C MET A 83 -14.15 6.89 3.56
N LYS A 84 -14.10 7.71 4.62
CA LYS A 84 -15.13 7.70 5.69
C LYS A 84 -16.53 8.06 5.16
N GLN A 85 -16.63 9.01 4.24
CA GLN A 85 -17.91 9.40 3.64
C GLN A 85 -18.47 8.35 2.67
N MET A 86 -17.57 7.68 1.93
CA MET A 86 -17.90 6.67 0.93
C MET A 86 -18.36 5.35 1.58
N LEU A 87 -17.58 4.83 2.53
CA LEU A 87 -17.83 3.51 3.15
C LEU A 87 -18.71 3.58 4.40
N ARG A 88 -18.73 4.72 5.10
CA ARG A 88 -19.55 4.97 6.31
C ARG A 88 -19.43 3.82 7.31
N GLU A 89 -20.53 3.11 7.57
CA GLU A 89 -20.64 2.02 8.54
C GLU A 89 -19.81 0.78 8.16
N HIS A 90 -19.39 0.65 6.90
CA HIS A 90 -18.55 -0.46 6.45
C HIS A 90 -17.06 -0.23 6.70
N LEU A 91 -16.66 0.98 7.08
CA LEU A 91 -15.27 1.27 7.42
C LEU A 91 -15.06 1.02 8.91
N PRO A 92 -14.26 0.01 9.31
CA PRO A 92 -13.96 -0.22 10.71
C PRO A 92 -13.23 0.99 11.31
N GLU A 93 -13.53 1.33 12.55
CA GLU A 93 -12.80 2.33 13.30
C GLU A 93 -11.70 1.66 14.12
N PHE A 94 -10.49 2.23 14.10
CA PHE A 94 -9.41 1.73 14.91
C PHE A 94 -9.62 2.09 16.38
N THR A 95 -9.39 1.12 17.26
CA THR A 95 -9.26 1.39 18.69
C THR A 95 -7.93 2.11 19.00
N PRO A 96 -7.83 2.80 20.15
CA PRO A 96 -6.57 3.45 20.56
C PRO A 96 -5.40 2.47 20.73
N GLU A 97 -5.67 1.19 21.00
CA GLU A 97 -4.65 0.16 21.15
C GLU A 97 -4.12 -0.31 19.79
N GLU A 98 -5.01 -0.53 18.82
CA GLU A 98 -4.63 -0.88 17.44
C GLU A 98 -3.88 0.26 16.76
N LEU A 99 -4.31 1.51 16.98
CA LEU A 99 -3.62 2.68 16.44
C LEU A 99 -2.17 2.82 16.91
N LYS A 100 -1.85 2.38 18.13
CA LYS A 100 -0.47 2.38 18.62
C LYS A 100 0.42 1.37 17.90
N VAL A 101 -0.17 0.30 17.37
CA VAL A 101 0.56 -0.71 16.60
C VAL A 101 0.69 -0.29 15.14
N VAL A 102 -0.34 0.33 14.58
CA VAL A 102 -0.38 0.70 13.16
C VAL A 102 0.35 2.00 12.86
N LYS A 103 0.17 3.02 13.71
CA LYS A 103 0.79 4.33 13.52
C LYS A 103 2.30 4.22 13.69
N GLU A 104 3.05 4.78 12.74
CA GLU A 104 4.53 4.75 12.70
C GLU A 104 5.09 3.31 12.65
N SER A 105 4.30 2.35 12.17
CA SER A 105 4.75 0.97 11.99
C SER A 105 5.75 0.78 10.85
N SER A 106 5.87 1.77 9.95
CA SER A 106 6.80 1.73 8.84
C SER A 106 7.63 3.01 8.78
N ASP A 107 8.95 2.84 8.68
CA ASP A 107 9.93 3.93 8.56
C ASP A 107 10.10 4.40 7.10
N PHE A 108 9.65 3.60 6.12
CA PHE A 108 9.86 3.84 4.69
C PHE A 108 8.57 3.63 3.88
N TYR A 109 8.37 4.47 2.86
CA TYR A 109 7.23 4.37 1.96
C TYR A 109 7.65 3.80 0.60
N GLY A 110 7.38 2.50 0.40
CA GLY A 110 7.63 1.79 -0.86
C GLY A 110 6.43 1.91 -1.81
N VAL A 111 6.67 2.42 -3.02
CA VAL A 111 5.63 2.56 -4.04
C VAL A 111 6.01 1.80 -5.29
N ASN A 112 5.19 0.82 -5.65
CA ASN A 112 5.36 0.05 -6.88
C ASN A 112 4.42 0.61 -7.96
N THR A 113 4.99 1.36 -8.91
CA THR A 113 4.25 1.99 -10.02
C THR A 113 4.52 1.31 -11.35
N TYR A 114 3.47 0.83 -12.01
CA TYR A 114 3.58 0.11 -13.29
C TYR A 114 2.82 0.75 -14.44
N THR A 115 1.71 1.42 -14.16
CA THR A 115 0.80 1.94 -15.19
C THR A 115 0.02 3.15 -14.68
N THR A 116 -0.47 3.95 -15.61
CA THR A 116 -1.34 5.09 -15.35
C THR A 116 -2.77 4.77 -15.80
N LYS A 117 -3.72 4.82 -14.87
CA LYS A 117 -5.15 4.70 -15.16
C LYS A 117 -5.74 6.08 -15.45
N LEU A 118 -6.61 6.14 -16.44
CA LEU A 118 -7.47 7.29 -16.69
C LEU A 118 -8.76 7.12 -15.87
N CYS A 119 -9.08 8.13 -15.08
CA CYS A 119 -10.30 8.17 -14.27
C CYS A 119 -11.26 9.19 -14.85
N SER A 120 -12.52 8.79 -15.00
CA SER A 120 -13.62 9.70 -15.28
C SER A 120 -14.69 9.55 -14.22
N THR A 121 -15.46 10.61 -14.02
CA THR A 121 -16.46 10.75 -12.96
C THR A 121 -17.48 9.60 -12.94
N PHE A 122 -17.77 8.99 -14.08
CA PHE A 122 -18.75 7.89 -14.18
C PHE A 122 -18.25 6.57 -13.57
N MET A 123 -16.94 6.40 -13.39
CA MET A 123 -16.34 5.12 -12.99
C MET A 123 -16.36 4.85 -11.47
N LEU A 124 -16.70 5.84 -10.64
CA LEU A 124 -16.66 5.71 -9.17
C LEU A 124 -17.98 5.22 -8.54
N PHE A 125 -19.04 5.01 -9.33
CA PHE A 125 -20.37 4.62 -8.84
C PHE A 125 -20.99 3.40 -9.54
N ALA A 126 -20.20 2.58 -10.23
CA ALA A 126 -20.65 1.34 -10.89
C ALA A 126 -20.22 0.09 -10.12
#